data_AF-A0A661LR58-F1
#
_entry.id   AF-A0A661LR58-F1
#
_cell.length_a   1.000
_cell.length_b   1.000
_cell.length_c   1.000
_cell.angle_alpha   90.00
_cell.angle_beta   90.00
_cell.angle_gamma   90.00
#
_symmetry.space_group_name_H-M   'P 1'
#
loop_
_entity.id
_entity.type
_entity.pdbx_description
1 polymer ?
#
loop_
_entity_poly.entity_id
_entity_poly.type
_entity_poly.pdbx_seq_one_letter_code
_entity_poly.pdbx_strand_id
1 'polypeptide(L)' 'EFNLEVWFSALSLRHITEVNERVIPFPSNNLDDLFNLLIQLDSTQSGVFLKLLKEHDSEVLPDAMVRLEPNNFLAME' A
#
# COMPACT_ATOMS: atom_id res chain seq x y z
N GLU A 1 27.78 4.56 -1.93
CA GLU A 1 26.70 5.22 -1.17
C GLU A 1 25.88 4.15 -0.48
N PHE A 2 25.44 4.37 0.76
CA PHE A 2 24.50 3.45 1.39
C PHE A 2 23.12 3.69 0.76
N ASN A 3 22.60 2.68 0.06
CA ASN A 3 21.21 2.63 -0.42
C ASN A 3 20.28 2.46 0.79
N LEU A 4 20.16 3.51 1.60
CA LEU A 4 19.31 3.52 2.77
C LEU A 4 17.87 3.82 2.33
N GLU A 5 16.96 2.87 2.51
CA GLU A 5 15.54 3.11 2.35
C GLU A 5 14.95 3.65 3.64
N VAL A 6 14.20 4.76 3.54
CA VAL A 6 13.46 5.34 4.66
C VAL A 6 11.98 5.03 4.47
N TRP A 7 11.40 4.39 5.48
CA TRP A 7 10.02 3.93 5.45
C TRP A 7 9.15 4.79 6.36
N PHE A 8 7.96 5.12 5.86
CA PHE A 8 6.94 5.85 6.59
C PHE A 8 5.67 5.00 6.67
N SER A 9 4.89 5.20 7.73
CA SER A 9 3.59 4.57 7.88
C SER A 9 2.55 5.60 8.29
N ALA A 10 1.33 5.42 7.77
CA ALA A 10 0.18 6.23 8.09
C ALA A 10 -1.06 5.34 8.17
N LEU A 11 -2.03 5.71 9.01
CA LEU A 11 -3.32 5.03 9.09
C LEU A 11 -4.30 5.70 8.12
N SER A 12 -4.96 4.89 7.29
CA SER A 12 -6.04 5.38 6.43
C SER A 12 -7.29 5.73 7.26
N LEU A 13 -7.97 6.80 6.85
CA LEU A 13 -9.19 7.26 7.50
C LEU A 13 -10.41 6.69 6.77
N ARG A 14 -11.05 5.66 7.36
CA ARG A 14 -12.12 4.85 6.73
C ARG A 14 -13.32 5.62 6.19
N HIS A 15 -13.58 6.83 6.69
CA HIS A 15 -14.71 7.66 6.25
C HIS A 15 -14.36 8.57 5.06
N ILE A 16 -13.09 8.63 4.68
CA ILE A 16 -12.60 9.38 3.53
C ILE A 16 -12.34 8.39 2.40
N THR A 17 -13.17 8.42 1.37
CA THR A 17 -13.06 7.52 0.20
C THR A 17 -12.35 8.18 -0.98
N GLU A 18 -11.75 9.34 -0.76
CA GLU A 18 -11.01 10.06 -1.78
C GLU A 18 -9.75 9.29 -2.19
N VAL A 19 -9.58 9.16 -3.51
CA VAL A 19 -8.39 8.58 -4.14
C VAL A 19 -7.93 9.52 -5.26
N ASN A 20 -6.63 9.52 -5.57
CA ASN A 20 -6.12 10.25 -6.73
C ASN A 20 -6.29 9.43 -8.03
N GLU A 21 -5.79 9.96 -9.16
CA GLU A 21 -5.85 9.29 -10.48
C GLU A 21 -5.17 7.91 -10.51
N ARG A 22 -4.24 7.66 -9.58
CA ARG A 22 -3.53 6.39 -9.39
C ARG A 22 -4.20 5.48 -8.34
N VAL A 23 -5.41 5.83 -7.90
CA VAL A 23 -6.20 5.07 -6.91
C VAL A 23 -5.56 5.02 -5.52
N ILE A 24 -4.60 5.91 -5.23
CA ILE A 24 -3.94 5.97 -3.92
C ILE A 24 -4.91 6.67 -2.94
N PRO A 25 -5.15 6.10 -1.74
CA PRO A 25 -6.11 6.66 -0.78
C PRO A 25 -5.54 7.79 0.06
N PHE A 26 -6.42 8.64 0.59
CA PHE A 26 -6.08 9.62 1.62
C PHE A 26 -5.48 8.97 2.88
N PRO A 27 -4.45 9.57 3.53
CA PRO A 27 -3.80 10.85 3.20
C PRO A 27 -2.65 10.74 2.18
N SER A 28 -2.25 9.51 1.83
CA SER A 28 -1.09 9.28 0.96
C SER A 28 -1.30 9.81 -0.46
N ASN A 29 -2.55 10.00 -0.88
CA ASN A 29 -2.91 10.59 -2.17
C ASN A 29 -2.33 11.99 -2.40
N ASN A 30 -2.05 12.76 -1.34
CA ASN A 30 -1.48 14.11 -1.42
C ASN A 30 0.05 14.12 -1.37
N LEU A 31 0.67 12.96 -1.11
CA LEU A 31 2.10 12.83 -0.85
C LEU A 31 2.73 11.75 -1.74
N ASP A 32 1.99 11.19 -2.69
CA ASP A 32 2.42 10.03 -3.46
C ASP A 32 3.65 10.30 -4.33
N ASP A 33 3.81 11.53 -4.81
CA ASP A 33 5.00 11.95 -5.56
C ASP A 33 6.29 11.94 -4.71
N LEU A 34 6.20 11.94 -3.37
CA LEU A 34 7.36 11.85 -2.47
C LEU A 34 7.86 10.41 -2.27
N PHE A 35 7.04 9.42 -2.64
CA PHE A 35 7.33 8.01 -2.40
C PHE A 35 7.48 7.26 -3.70
N ASN A 36 8.58 6.52 -3.82
CA ASN A 36 8.75 5.62 -4.97
C ASN A 36 7.97 4.32 -4.79
N LEU A 37 7.69 3.90 -3.56
CA LEU A 37 6.94 2.68 -3.25
C LEU A 37 5.80 3.01 -2.30
N LEU A 38 4.60 2.52 -2.61
CA LEU A 38 3.45 2.61 -1.71
C LEU A 38 2.82 1.24 -1.57
N ILE A 39 2.72 0.80 -0.32
CA ILE A 39 2.09 -0.46 0.06
C ILE A 39 0.97 -0.14 1.06
N GLN A 40 -0.21 -0.72 0.84
CA GLN A 40 -1.35 -0.60 1.74
C GLN A 40 -1.64 -1.92 2.43
N LEU A 41 -1.83 -1.85 3.74
CA LEU A 41 -2.48 -2.91 4.50
C LEU A 41 -3.99 -2.67 4.48
N ASP A 42 -4.73 -3.56 3.81
CA ASP A 42 -6.18 -3.49 3.69
C ASP A 42 -6.84 -4.60 4.51
N SER A 43 -7.69 -4.21 5.45
CA SER A 43 -8.41 -5.13 6.33
C SER A 43 -9.84 -5.29 5.84
N THR A 44 -10.16 -6.53 5.45
CA THR A 44 -11.47 -6.93 4.92
C THR A 44 -12.08 -8.00 5.83
N GLN A 45 -13.35 -8.37 5.57
CA GLN A 45 -13.98 -9.48 6.28
C GLN A 45 -13.28 -10.83 6.01
N SER A 46 -12.62 -10.97 4.87
CA SER A 46 -11.88 -12.18 4.47
C SER A 46 -10.45 -12.25 5.01
N GLY A 47 -9.94 -11.18 5.61
CA GLY A 47 -8.57 -11.12 6.15
C GLY A 47 -7.86 -9.80 5.87
N VAL A 48 -6.56 -9.79 6.16
CA VAL A 48 -5.66 -8.66 5.89
C VAL A 48 -4.89 -8.93 4.62
N PHE A 49 -4.80 -7.92 3.77
CA PHE A 49 -4.11 -7.99 2.48
C PHE A 49 -3.04 -6.91 2.39
N LEU A 50 -1.90 -7.27 1.84
CA LEU A 50 -0.85 -6.35 1.44
C LEU A 50 -1.06 -6.02 -0.04
N LYS A 51 -1.44 -4.77 -0.34
CA LYS A 51 -1.69 -4.28 -1.70
C LYS A 51 -0.55 -3.37 -2.13
N LEU A 52 0.05 -3.64 -3.28
CA LEU A 52 1.00 -2.73 -3.90
C LEU A 52 0.20 -1.66 -4.65
N LEU A 53 0.43 -0.38 -4.32
CA LEU A 53 -0.27 0.75 -4.94
C LEU A 53 0.63 1.54 -5.90
N LYS A 54 1.93 1.56 -5.63
CA LYS A 54 2.95 2.22 -6.47
C LYS A 54 4.26 1.46 -6.33
N GLU A 55 4.95 1.26 -7.44
CA GLU A 55 6.29 0.67 -7.50
C GLU A 55 7.18 1.47 -8.45
N HIS A 56 8.15 2.18 -7.88
CA HIS A 56 9.14 3.01 -8.56
C HIS A 56 8.58 3.67 -9.84
N ASP A 57 9.14 3.30 -10.98
CA ASP A 57 8.75 3.76 -12.32
C ASP A 57 8.05 2.65 -13.13
N SER A 58 7.53 1.62 -12.44
CA SER A 58 6.87 0.46 -13.04
C SER A 58 5.34 0.59 -12.98
N GLU A 59 4.67 0.01 -13.98
CA GLU A 59 3.22 -0.18 -13.90
C GLU A 59 2.89 -1.24 -12.85
N VAL A 60 2.01 -0.87 -11.91
CA VAL A 60 1.48 -1.80 -10.91
C VAL A 60 0.28 -2.52 -11.48
N LEU A 61 0.26 -3.84 -11.40
CA LEU A 61 -0.91 -4.64 -11.81
C LEU A 61 -2.11 -4.30 -10.89
N PRO A 62 -3.32 -4.10 -11.43
CA PRO A 62 -4.50 -3.70 -10.65
C PRO A 62 -4.82 -4.62 -9.46
N ASP A 63 -4.44 -5.90 -9.54
CA ASP A 63 -4.70 -6.93 -8.53
C ASP A 63 -3.42 -7.39 -7.83
N ALA A 64 -2.37 -6.56 -7.78
CA ALA A 64 -1.12 -6.85 -7.08
C ALA A 64 -1.32 -6.85 -5.54
N MET A 65 -1.90 -7.93 -5.03
CA MET A 65 -2.20 -8.10 -3.62
C MET A 65 -1.92 -9.51 -3.12
N VAL A 66 -1.42 -9.60 -1.89
CA VAL A 66 -1.14 -10.87 -1.21
C VAL A 66 -1.88 -10.89 0.12
N ARG A 67 -2.51 -12.03 0.44
CA ARG A 67 -3.13 -12.23 1.75
C ARG A 67 -2.06 -12.52 2.79
N LEU A 68 -2.20 -11.92 3.97
CA LEU A 68 -1.35 -12.20 5.11
C LEU A 68 -1.95 -13.30 5.98
N GLU A 69 -1.12 -14.24 6.39
CA GLU A 69 -1.47 -15.26 7.38
C GLU A 69 -1.75 -14.59 8.74
N PRO A 70 -2.92 -14.80 9.38
CA PRO A 70 -3.30 -14.06 10.58
C PRO A 70 -2.40 -14.31 11.80
N ASN A 71 -1.72 -15.46 11.84
CA ASN A 71 -0.94 -15.87 13.00
C ASN A 71 0.52 -15.39 12.96
N ASN A 72 1.05 -15.11 11.77
CA ASN A 72 2.48 -14.77 11.59
C ASN A 72 2.73 -13.58 10.66
N PHE A 73 1.69 -13.03 10.02
CA PHE A 73 1.75 -11.91 9.09
C PHE A 73 2.67 -12.13 7.88
N LEU A 74 2.93 -13.39 7.52
CA LEU A 74 3.66 -13.74 6.31
C LEU A 74 2.73 -13.75 5.10
N ALA A 75 3.29 -13.47 3.94
CA ALA A 75 2.62 -13.64 2.66
C ALA A 75 2.21 -15.10 2.44
N MET A 76 0.95 -15.33 2.09
CA MET A 76 0.48 -16.62 1.60
C MET A 76 0.92 -16.81 0.13
N GLU A 77 1.44 -17.99 -0.20
CA GLU A 77 1.68 -18.42 -1.59
C GLU A 77 0.37 -18.68 -2.36
#